data_AF-A0A0H5RUH3-F1
#
_entry.id   AF-A0A0H5RUH3-F1
#
_cell.length_a   1.000
_cell.length_b   1.000
_cell.length_c   1.000
_cell.angle_alpha   90.00
_cell.angle_beta   90.00
_cell.angle_gamma   90.00
#
_symmetry.space_group_name_H-M   'P 1'
#
loop_
_entity.id
_entity.type
_entity.pdbx_description
1 polymer ?
#
loop_
_entity_poly.entity_id
_entity_poly.type
_entity_poly.pdbx_seq_one_letter_code
_entity_poly.pdbx_strand_id
1 'polypeptide(L)'
;MFGCDLFHRAIESDSLRSWKIVLADMGICVAYTVVHITVLYIQIVTLNVAVNSNQAELIVILTSTNISEIKGGVLKKFSIINVFQILMGDIVERFQSVIMIGIICAHQVSVMEVSDLEEFSYRILFVFVWTVCLESAVDCVKHGFINRFNGISPEIYKDYGVLLAYDQLQNQNLVSRRIGFVSLPLAAIVSL
;
A
#
# COMPACT_ATOMS: atom_id res chain seq x y z
N MET A 1 -4.01 6.39 6.02
CA MET A 1 -4.86 7.28 6.85
C MET A 1 -4.09 8.32 7.67
N PHE A 2 -2.99 8.01 8.37
CA PHE A 2 -2.29 8.98 9.24
C PHE A 2 -1.63 10.18 8.52
N GLY A 3 -1.12 10.02 7.30
CA GLY A 3 -0.39 11.09 6.59
C GLY A 3 -1.27 12.26 6.07
N CYS A 4 -2.47 11.96 5.56
CA CYS A 4 -3.39 12.99 5.03
C CYS A 4 -3.93 13.91 6.14
N ASP A 5 -4.23 13.36 7.32
CA ASP A 5 -4.73 14.15 8.47
C ASP A 5 -3.65 15.09 9.02
N LEU A 6 -2.37 14.69 8.96
CA LEU A 6 -1.25 15.51 9.42
C LEU A 6 -0.95 16.65 8.43
N PHE A 7 -0.99 16.36 7.13
CA PHE A 7 -0.79 17.36 6.08
C PHE A 7 -1.95 18.38 6.03
N HIS A 8 -3.19 17.90 6.20
CA HIS A 8 -4.36 18.77 6.27
C HIS A 8 -4.32 19.67 7.53
N ARG A 9 -3.91 19.15 8.69
CA ARG A 9 -3.67 19.96 9.91
C ARG A 9 -2.50 20.93 9.80
N ALA A 10 -1.49 20.61 9.00
CA ALA A 10 -0.36 21.50 8.75
C ALA A 10 -0.75 22.67 7.81
N ILE A 11 -1.64 22.41 6.84
CA ILE A 11 -2.12 23.42 5.88
C ILE A 11 -3.25 24.28 6.45
N GLU A 12 -4.18 23.68 7.18
CA GLU A 12 -5.31 24.37 7.81
C GLU A 12 -4.85 24.99 9.14
N SER A 13 -3.95 25.97 9.03
CA SER A 13 -3.47 26.76 10.15
C SER A 13 -4.51 27.81 10.52
N ASP A 14 -5.37 27.50 11.49
CA ASP A 14 -6.17 28.52 12.18
C ASP A 14 -5.26 29.63 12.72
N SER A 15 -5.63 30.90 12.49
CA SER A 15 -4.80 32.07 12.79
C SER A 15 -4.47 32.29 14.29
N LEU A 16 -5.05 31.47 15.18
CA LEU A 16 -4.86 31.50 16.63
C LEU A 16 -3.86 30.44 17.15
N ARG A 17 -3.29 29.61 16.27
CA ARG A 17 -2.41 28.51 16.69
C ARG A 17 -0.98 29.01 16.93
N SER A 18 -0.40 28.67 18.08
CA SER A 18 0.96 29.09 18.45
C SER A 18 1.99 28.59 17.42
N TRP A 19 2.87 29.48 16.96
CA TRP A 19 3.88 29.19 15.92
C TRP A 19 4.75 27.96 16.22
N LYS A 20 4.97 27.65 17.52
CA LYS A 20 5.69 26.44 17.96
C LYS A 20 4.97 25.14 17.58
N ILE A 21 3.64 25.13 17.61
CA ILE A 21 2.83 23.95 17.30
C ILE A 21 2.83 23.71 15.78
N VAL A 22 2.78 24.78 14.98
CA VAL A 22 2.89 24.69 13.52
C VAL A 22 4.26 24.15 13.10
N LEU A 23 5.34 24.65 13.70
CA LEU A 23 6.70 24.14 13.46
C LEU A 23 6.85 22.67 13.87
N ALA A 24 6.26 22.26 15.00
CA ALA A 24 6.27 20.88 15.44
C ALA A 24 5.51 19.97 14.48
N ASP A 25 4.29 20.35 14.07
CA ASP A 25 3.48 19.58 13.11
C ASP A 25 4.18 19.46 11.74
N MET A 26 4.83 20.53 11.28
CA MET A 26 5.61 20.52 10.04
C MET A 26 6.83 19.59 10.14
N GLY A 27 7.54 19.60 11.28
CA GLY A 27 8.65 18.68 11.54
C GLY A 27 8.22 17.21 11.56
N ILE A 28 7.07 16.91 12.18
CA ILE A 28 6.49 15.55 12.19
C ILE A 28 6.10 15.14 10.77
N CYS A 29 5.53 16.05 9.97
CA CYS A 29 5.16 15.77 8.58
C CYS A 29 6.40 15.42 7.73
N VAL A 30 7.48 16.18 7.86
CA VAL A 30 8.73 15.91 7.13
C VAL A 30 9.34 14.58 7.57
N ALA A 31 9.41 14.32 8.88
CA ALA A 31 9.93 13.06 9.40
C ALA A 31 9.11 11.86 8.90
N TYR A 32 7.78 11.97 8.91
CA TYR A 32 6.88 10.95 8.36
C TYR A 32 7.16 10.71 6.88
N THR A 33 7.27 11.76 6.06
CA THR A 33 7.57 11.64 4.63
C THR A 33 8.93 10.99 4.37
N VAL A 34 9.96 11.36 5.14
CA VAL A 34 11.31 10.76 5.02
C VAL A 34 11.28 9.27 5.36
N VAL A 35 10.63 8.89 6.47
CA VAL A 35 10.47 7.48 6.86
C VAL A 35 9.71 6.72 5.77
N HIS A 36 8.64 7.30 5.25
CA HIS A 36 7.80 6.65 4.25
C HIS A 36 8.51 6.47 2.90
N ILE A 37 9.26 7.47 2.43
CA ILE A 37 10.12 7.35 1.23
C ILE A 37 11.21 6.29 1.46
N THR A 38 11.81 6.26 2.65
CA THR A 38 12.85 5.26 2.99
C THR A 38 12.29 3.84 2.94
N VAL A 39 11.09 3.61 3.48
CA VAL A 39 10.42 2.30 3.41
C VAL A 39 10.15 1.90 1.97
N LEU A 40 9.63 2.81 1.13
CA LEU A 40 9.40 2.53 -0.28
C LEU A 40 10.69 2.23 -1.04
N TYR A 41 11.78 2.96 -0.73
CA TYR A 41 13.09 2.69 -1.31
C TYR A 41 13.60 1.30 -0.93
N ILE A 42 13.48 0.90 0.35
CA ILE A 42 13.81 -0.46 0.80
C ILE A 42 12.95 -1.49 0.07
N GLN A 43 11.67 -1.20 -0.18
CA GLN A 43 10.76 -2.09 -0.90
C GLN A 43 11.16 -2.24 -2.37
N ILE A 44 11.55 -1.15 -3.06
CA ILE A 44 12.11 -1.19 -4.42
C ILE A 44 13.41 -2.00 -4.46
N VAL A 45 14.34 -1.75 -3.54
CA VAL A 45 15.61 -2.48 -3.47
C VAL A 45 15.37 -3.97 -3.19
N THR A 46 14.48 -4.30 -2.26
CA THR A 46 14.13 -5.68 -1.93
C THR A 46 13.51 -6.37 -3.13
N LEU A 47 12.61 -5.70 -3.85
CA LEU A 47 11.98 -6.25 -5.06
C LEU A 47 13.00 -6.39 -6.20
N ASN A 48 13.95 -5.47 -6.35
CA ASN A 48 15.02 -5.55 -7.33
C ASN A 48 16.00 -6.70 -7.03
N VAL A 49 16.37 -6.87 -5.76
CA VAL A 49 17.18 -8.03 -5.32
C VAL A 49 16.41 -9.32 -5.55
N ALA A 50 15.11 -9.34 -5.22
CA ALA A 50 14.27 -10.50 -5.45
C ALA A 50 14.21 -10.86 -6.94
N VAL A 51 13.93 -9.89 -7.82
CA VAL A 51 13.90 -10.08 -9.28
C VAL A 51 15.25 -10.56 -9.83
N ASN A 52 16.38 -10.17 -9.23
CA ASN A 52 17.71 -10.60 -9.69
C ASN A 52 18.26 -11.82 -8.93
N SER A 53 17.52 -12.35 -7.95
CA SER A 53 17.91 -13.52 -7.17
C SER A 53 17.47 -14.83 -7.82
N ASN A 54 18.03 -15.94 -7.33
CA ASN A 54 17.68 -17.27 -7.83
C ASN A 54 16.19 -17.59 -7.52
N GLN A 55 15.53 -18.39 -8.37
CA GLN A 55 14.07 -18.61 -8.28
C GLN A 55 13.61 -19.11 -6.89
N ALA A 56 14.42 -19.92 -6.22
CA ALA A 56 14.13 -20.42 -4.86
C ALA A 56 14.25 -19.34 -3.78
N GLU A 57 15.23 -18.43 -3.90
CA GLU A 57 15.43 -17.32 -2.95
C GLU A 57 14.34 -16.26 -3.11
N LEU A 58 13.96 -15.96 -4.36
CA LEU A 58 12.85 -15.09 -4.72
C LEU A 58 11.54 -15.52 -4.04
N ILE A 59 11.20 -16.81 -4.13
CA ILE A 59 9.98 -17.36 -3.52
C ILE A 59 10.01 -17.22 -2.00
N VAL A 60 11.16 -17.50 -1.36
CA VAL A 60 11.31 -17.41 0.10
C VAL A 60 11.18 -15.97 0.59
N ILE A 61 11.78 -15.00 -0.10
CA ILE A 61 11.68 -13.57 0.24
C ILE A 61 10.22 -13.11 0.15
N LEU A 62 9.54 -13.37 -0.97
CA LEU A 62 8.15 -12.95 -1.18
C LEU A 62 7.15 -13.67 -0.26
N THR A 63 7.43 -14.90 0.13
CA THR A 63 6.58 -15.64 1.08
C THR A 63 6.78 -15.12 2.51
N SER A 64 8.02 -14.75 2.90
CA SER A 64 8.31 -14.26 4.25
C SER A 64 7.71 -12.88 4.53
N THR A 65 7.66 -12.00 3.53
CA THR A 65 7.01 -10.68 3.66
C THR A 65 5.54 -10.84 4.00
N ASN A 66 4.88 -11.73 3.28
CA ASN A 66 3.44 -11.97 3.35
C ASN A 66 3.02 -12.71 4.63
N ILE A 67 3.91 -13.52 5.22
CA ILE A 67 3.68 -14.16 6.54
C ILE A 67 3.79 -13.16 7.70
N SER A 68 4.65 -12.13 7.57
CA SER A 68 4.85 -11.14 8.63
C SER A 68 3.61 -10.28 8.87
N GLU A 69 2.82 -10.07 7.84
CA GLU A 69 1.58 -9.28 7.85
C GLU A 69 0.45 -9.96 8.65
N ILE A 70 0.38 -11.29 8.58
CA ILE A 70 -0.64 -12.10 9.27
C ILE A 70 -0.52 -11.96 10.80
N LYS A 71 0.68 -11.75 11.36
CA LYS A 71 0.91 -11.80 12.81
C LYS A 71 0.51 -10.56 13.61
N GLY A 72 0.17 -9.42 12.98
CA GLY A 72 -0.14 -8.18 13.70
C GLY A 72 -1.64 -7.87 13.91
N GLY A 73 -2.50 -8.32 12.98
CA GLY A 73 -3.91 -7.89 12.92
C GLY A 73 -4.92 -8.91 13.45
N VAL A 74 -4.67 -10.21 13.26
CA VAL A 74 -5.69 -11.27 13.42
C VAL A 74 -6.20 -11.54 14.84
N LEU A 75 -5.56 -10.97 15.88
CA LEU A 75 -5.96 -11.13 17.29
C LEU A 75 -6.61 -9.88 17.89
N LYS A 76 -6.81 -8.83 17.10
CA LYS A 76 -7.42 -7.58 17.58
C LYS A 76 -8.93 -7.58 17.31
N LYS A 77 -9.68 -7.01 18.26
CA LYS A 77 -11.09 -6.68 18.03
C LYS A 77 -11.19 -5.46 17.12
N PHE A 78 -11.96 -5.58 16.04
CA PHE A 78 -12.23 -4.50 15.10
C PHE A 78 -13.74 -4.25 15.03
N SER A 79 -14.11 -2.97 15.00
CA SER A 79 -15.46 -2.57 14.61
C SER A 79 -15.63 -2.71 13.08
N ILE A 80 -16.87 -2.80 12.61
CA ILE A 80 -17.21 -2.85 11.17
C ILE A 80 -16.52 -1.70 10.41
N ILE A 81 -16.55 -0.49 10.95
CA ILE A 81 -15.92 0.69 10.35
C ILE A 81 -14.39 0.52 10.25
N ASN A 82 -13.75 -0.08 11.25
CA ASN A 82 -12.30 -0.34 11.23
C ASN A 82 -11.95 -1.43 10.21
N VAL A 83 -12.80 -2.45 10.04
CA VAL A 83 -12.62 -3.49 9.01
C VAL A 83 -12.73 -2.90 7.61
N PHE A 84 -13.65 -1.96 7.40
CA PHE A 84 -13.73 -1.21 6.15
C PHE A 84 -12.45 -0.43 5.86
N GLN A 85 -11.87 0.24 6.86
CA GLN A 85 -10.61 0.97 6.70
C GLN A 85 -9.42 0.06 6.35
N ILE A 86 -9.34 -1.12 6.98
CA ILE A 86 -8.31 -2.11 6.66
C ILE A 86 -8.48 -2.56 5.21
N LEU A 87 -9.69 -2.94 4.80
CA LEU A 87 -10.00 -3.32 3.41
C LEU A 87 -9.60 -2.22 2.41
N MET A 88 -9.90 -0.95 2.72
CA MET A 88 -9.52 0.16 1.85
C MET A 88 -8.00 0.32 1.78
N GLY A 89 -7.30 0.13 2.91
CA GLY A 89 -5.83 0.12 2.96
C GLY A 89 -5.23 -0.97 2.06
N ASP A 90 -5.75 -2.20 2.18
CA ASP A 90 -5.29 -3.35 1.39
C ASP A 90 -5.47 -3.10 -0.12
N ILE A 91 -6.61 -2.55 -0.54
CA ILE A 91 -6.85 -2.19 -1.95
C ILE A 91 -5.84 -1.14 -2.46
N VAL A 92 -5.53 -0.12 -1.65
CA VAL A 92 -4.55 0.91 -2.01
C VAL A 92 -3.14 0.33 -2.12
N GLU A 93 -2.74 -0.48 -1.15
CA GLU A 93 -1.43 -1.13 -1.14
C GLU A 93 -1.21 -1.98 -2.39
N ARG A 94 -2.25 -2.74 -2.80
CA ARG A 94 -2.20 -3.56 -4.02
C ARG A 94 -2.09 -2.73 -5.28
N PHE A 95 -2.82 -1.61 -5.35
CA PHE A 95 -2.71 -0.69 -6.47
C PHE A 95 -1.30 -0.06 -6.56
N GLN A 96 -0.74 0.34 -5.42
CA GLN A 96 0.61 0.90 -5.32
C GLN A 96 1.68 -0.14 -5.73
N SER A 97 1.52 -1.39 -5.30
CA SER A 97 2.41 -2.49 -5.67
C SER A 97 2.45 -2.73 -7.19
N VAL A 98 1.28 -2.71 -7.85
CA VAL A 98 1.19 -2.82 -9.32
C VAL A 98 1.92 -1.67 -10.02
N ILE A 99 1.75 -0.43 -9.55
CA ILE A 99 2.46 0.73 -10.11
C ILE A 99 3.97 0.59 -9.91
N MET A 100 4.41 0.16 -8.72
CA MET A 100 5.83 0.03 -8.40
C MET A 100 6.51 -1.03 -9.27
N ILE A 101 5.86 -2.18 -9.49
CA ILE A 101 6.32 -3.18 -10.46
C ILE A 101 6.41 -2.56 -11.85
N GLY A 102 5.43 -1.76 -12.28
CA GLY A 102 5.45 -1.06 -13.56
C GLY A 102 6.63 -0.08 -13.72
N ILE A 103 6.96 0.68 -12.67
CA ILE A 103 8.12 1.59 -12.67
C ILE A 103 9.42 0.78 -12.77
N ILE A 104 9.54 -0.33 -12.04
CA ILE A 104 10.73 -1.21 -12.09
C ILE A 104 10.87 -1.83 -13.48
N CYS A 105 9.77 -2.27 -14.11
CA CYS A 105 9.78 -2.72 -15.50
C CYS A 105 10.35 -1.65 -16.44
N ALA A 106 9.84 -0.42 -16.34
CA ALA A 106 10.25 0.68 -17.20
C ALA A 106 11.74 1.03 -17.01
N HIS A 107 12.19 1.11 -15.76
CA HIS A 107 13.60 1.35 -15.44
C HIS A 107 14.49 0.22 -15.97
N GLN A 108 14.11 -1.04 -15.74
CA GLN A 108 14.93 -2.19 -16.14
C GLN A 108 15.02 -2.34 -17.66
N VAL A 109 13.94 -2.07 -18.41
CA VAL A 109 13.96 -2.04 -19.89
C VAL A 109 14.86 -0.93 -20.42
N SER A 110 15.00 0.21 -19.71
CA SER A 110 15.88 1.30 -20.13
C SER A 110 17.38 1.01 -19.93
N VAL A 111 17.72 0.08 -19.04
CA VAL A 111 19.11 -0.26 -18.67
C VAL A 111 19.59 -1.56 -19.33
N MET A 112 18.68 -2.48 -19.68
CA MET A 112 19.04 -3.80 -20.22
C MET A 112 19.39 -3.82 -21.71
N GLU A 113 20.26 -4.77 -22.08
CA GLU A 113 20.52 -5.12 -23.48
C GLU A 113 19.36 -5.97 -24.05
N VAL A 114 19.16 -5.89 -25.37
CA VAL A 114 18.03 -6.54 -26.05
C VAL A 114 18.09 -8.07 -25.96
N SER A 115 19.29 -8.65 -25.78
CA SER A 115 19.49 -10.11 -25.63
C SER A 115 18.78 -10.69 -24.42
N ASP A 116 18.62 -9.89 -23.37
CA ASP A 116 18.16 -10.37 -22.06
C ASP A 116 16.65 -10.12 -21.87
N LEU A 117 15.98 -9.54 -22.88
CA LEU A 117 14.58 -9.13 -22.82
C LEU A 117 13.63 -10.32 -22.65
N GLU A 118 13.92 -11.45 -23.30
CA GLU A 118 13.10 -12.65 -23.22
C GLU A 118 13.11 -13.22 -21.80
N GLU A 119 14.29 -13.43 -21.21
CA GLU A 119 14.41 -13.93 -19.83
C GLU A 119 13.80 -12.97 -18.82
N PHE A 120 14.02 -11.65 -18.99
CA PHE A 120 13.41 -10.63 -18.15
C PHE A 120 11.88 -10.66 -18.22
N SER A 121 11.31 -10.85 -19.42
CA SER A 121 9.85 -10.89 -19.60
C SER A 121 9.20 -12.04 -18.83
N TYR A 122 9.82 -13.23 -18.83
CA TYR A 122 9.35 -14.37 -18.05
C TYR A 122 9.49 -14.13 -16.55
N ARG A 123 10.62 -13.56 -16.13
CA ARG A 123 10.90 -13.29 -14.72
C ARG A 123 9.95 -12.26 -14.13
N ILE A 124 9.69 -11.16 -14.85
CA ILE A 124 8.81 -10.11 -14.37
C ILE A 124 7.34 -10.52 -14.38
N LEU A 125 6.93 -11.33 -15.36
CA LEU A 125 5.60 -11.93 -15.39
C LEU A 125 5.40 -12.89 -14.20
N PHE A 126 6.39 -13.72 -13.91
CA PHE A 126 6.38 -14.60 -12.75
C PHE A 126 6.26 -13.80 -11.45
N VAL A 127 7.08 -12.76 -11.27
CA VAL A 127 7.04 -11.89 -10.08
C VAL A 127 5.68 -11.20 -9.95
N PHE A 128 5.12 -10.69 -11.05
CA PHE A 128 3.80 -10.05 -11.03
C PHE A 128 2.70 -11.02 -10.61
N VAL A 129 2.62 -12.19 -11.24
CA VAL A 129 1.60 -13.19 -10.92
C VAL A 129 1.77 -13.68 -9.49
N TRP A 130 3.00 -14.03 -9.09
CA TRP A 130 3.29 -14.54 -7.75
C TRP A 130 2.95 -13.52 -6.68
N THR A 131 3.34 -12.26 -6.86
CA THR A 131 3.05 -11.17 -5.91
C THR A 131 1.56 -10.94 -5.79
N VAL A 132 0.82 -10.79 -6.91
CA VAL A 132 -0.63 -10.56 -6.87
C VAL A 132 -1.38 -11.75 -6.27
N CYS A 133 -0.98 -12.98 -6.60
CA CYS A 133 -1.60 -14.19 -6.07
C CYS A 133 -1.34 -14.37 -4.57
N LEU A 134 -0.09 -14.23 -4.11
CA LEU A 134 0.25 -14.34 -2.69
C LEU A 134 -0.47 -13.26 -1.88
N GLU A 135 -0.50 -12.02 -2.37
CA GLU A 135 -1.19 -10.93 -1.70
C GLU A 135 -2.69 -11.20 -1.58
N SER A 136 -3.30 -11.73 -2.64
CA SER A 136 -4.71 -12.16 -2.61
C SER A 136 -4.96 -13.21 -1.55
N ALA A 137 -4.09 -14.21 -1.47
CA ALA A 137 -4.22 -15.30 -0.53
C ALA A 137 -4.06 -14.82 0.92
N VAL A 138 -3.08 -13.95 1.16
CA VAL A 138 -2.80 -13.39 2.49
C VAL A 138 -3.92 -12.50 2.96
N ASP A 139 -4.46 -11.64 2.10
CA ASP A 139 -5.65 -10.85 2.40
C ASP A 139 -6.87 -11.72 2.72
N CYS A 140 -7.11 -12.78 1.93
CA CYS A 140 -8.20 -13.71 2.20
C CYS A 140 -8.05 -14.38 3.58
N VAL A 141 -6.82 -14.77 3.95
CA VAL A 141 -6.52 -15.35 5.26
C VAL A 141 -6.74 -14.31 6.37
N LYS A 142 -6.19 -13.10 6.21
CA LYS A 142 -6.32 -11.97 7.14
C LYS A 142 -7.79 -11.64 7.41
N HIS A 143 -8.59 -11.42 6.35
CA HIS A 143 -10.03 -11.16 6.46
C HIS A 143 -10.81 -12.35 7.02
N GLY A 144 -10.44 -13.59 6.66
CA GLY A 144 -11.04 -14.79 7.22
C GLY A 144 -10.87 -14.88 8.75
N PHE A 145 -9.66 -14.60 9.25
CA PHE A 145 -9.39 -14.52 10.68
C PHE A 145 -10.11 -13.35 11.36
N ILE A 146 -10.08 -12.15 10.77
CA ILE A 146 -10.76 -10.97 11.31
C ILE A 146 -12.26 -11.22 11.43
N ASN A 147 -12.90 -11.76 10.39
CA ASN A 147 -14.33 -12.06 10.37
C ASN A 147 -14.68 -13.10 11.43
N ARG A 148 -13.91 -14.19 11.52
CA ARG A 148 -14.13 -15.27 12.48
C ARG A 148 -13.91 -14.83 13.93
N PHE A 149 -12.90 -14.00 14.18
CA PHE A 149 -12.59 -13.51 15.53
C PHE A 149 -13.58 -12.44 16.01
N ASN A 150 -14.12 -11.63 15.11
CA ASN A 150 -15.05 -10.54 15.44
C ASN A 150 -16.53 -10.89 15.24
N GLY A 151 -16.86 -12.07 14.71
CA GLY A 151 -18.24 -12.48 14.43
C GLY A 151 -18.90 -11.67 13.32
N ILE A 152 -18.12 -11.19 12.34
CA ILE A 152 -18.58 -10.34 11.25
C ILE A 152 -18.99 -11.23 10.07
N SER A 153 -20.21 -11.06 9.55
CA SER A 153 -20.68 -11.78 8.36
C SER A 153 -19.90 -11.36 7.10
N PRO A 154 -19.47 -12.30 6.23
CA PRO A 154 -18.86 -11.99 4.94
C PRO A 154 -19.77 -11.17 4.00
N GLU A 155 -21.08 -11.09 4.27
CA GLU A 155 -22.02 -10.32 3.45
C GLU A 155 -21.76 -8.81 3.51
N ILE A 156 -21.18 -8.32 4.62
CA ILE A 156 -20.87 -6.91 4.84
C ILE A 156 -19.90 -6.35 3.78
N TYR A 157 -19.08 -7.19 3.16
CA TYR A 157 -18.18 -6.75 2.09
C TYR A 157 -18.94 -6.32 0.83
N LYS A 158 -20.15 -6.83 0.57
CA LYS A 158 -21.00 -6.35 -0.52
C LYS A 158 -21.54 -4.97 -0.21
N ASP A 159 -21.94 -4.73 1.04
CA ASP A 159 -22.42 -3.43 1.50
C ASP A 159 -21.33 -2.37 1.40
N TYR A 160 -20.07 -2.73 1.66
CA TYR A 160 -18.91 -1.86 1.43
C TYR A 160 -18.76 -1.46 -0.04
N GLY A 161 -18.96 -2.39 -0.98
CA GLY A 161 -18.94 -2.09 -2.42
C GLY A 161 -20.05 -1.13 -2.84
N VAL A 162 -21.27 -1.34 -2.30
CA VAL A 162 -22.41 -0.44 -2.54
C VAL A 162 -22.15 0.95 -1.94
N LEU A 163 -21.60 1.02 -0.74
CA LEU A 163 -21.23 2.27 -0.08
C LEU A 163 -20.21 3.06 -0.91
N LEU A 164 -19.20 2.39 -1.45
CA LEU A 164 -18.20 3.03 -2.32
C LEU A 164 -18.81 3.53 -3.64
N ALA A 165 -19.68 2.73 -4.26
CA ALA A 165 -20.37 3.14 -5.48
C ALA A 165 -21.27 4.36 -5.22
N TYR A 166 -21.95 4.38 -4.08
CA TYR A 166 -22.77 5.51 -3.65
C TYR A 166 -21.93 6.77 -3.36
N ASP A 167 -20.83 6.64 -2.61
CA ASP A 167 -19.92 7.74 -2.30
C ASP A 167 -19.31 8.33 -3.60
N GLN A 168 -18.99 7.50 -4.59
CA GLN A 168 -18.47 7.93 -5.89
C GLN A 168 -19.50 8.73 -6.71
N LEU A 169 -20.79 8.34 -6.64
CA LEU A 169 -21.88 9.04 -7.31
C LEU A 169 -22.21 10.37 -6.65
N GLN A 170 -22.05 10.47 -5.33
CA GLN A 170 -22.40 11.66 -4.57
C GLN A 170 -21.27 12.70 -4.57
N ASN A 171 -20.00 12.29 -4.41
CA ASN A 171 -18.86 13.21 -4.39
C ASN A 171 -17.51 12.48 -4.53
N GLN A 172 -16.84 12.62 -5.67
CA GLN A 172 -15.54 11.96 -5.93
C GLN A 172 -14.45 12.30 -4.89
N ASN A 173 -14.51 13.48 -4.30
CA ASN A 173 -13.55 13.92 -3.27
C ASN A 173 -13.69 13.16 -1.94
N LEU A 174 -14.87 12.59 -1.64
CA LEU A 174 -15.10 11.79 -0.42
C LEU A 174 -14.44 10.41 -0.52
N VAL A 175 -14.44 9.84 -1.73
CA VAL A 175 -13.81 8.54 -2.03
C VAL A 175 -12.30 8.62 -1.84
N SER A 176 -11.64 9.63 -2.44
CA SER A 176 -10.19 9.86 -2.25
C SER A 176 -9.79 10.02 -0.77
N ARG A 177 -10.63 10.73 0.01
CA ARG A 177 -10.40 10.94 1.46
C ARG A 177 -10.63 9.69 2.31
N ARG A 178 -11.60 8.84 1.96
CA ARG A 178 -11.88 7.56 2.66
C ARG A 178 -10.89 6.46 2.29
N ILE A 179 -10.50 6.39 1.02
CA ILE A 179 -9.50 5.46 0.50
C ILE A 179 -8.13 5.78 1.10
N GLY A 180 -7.89 7.04 1.51
CA GLY A 180 -6.64 7.43 2.13
C GLY A 180 -5.48 7.33 1.13
N PHE A 181 -5.74 7.68 -0.12
CA PHE A 181 -4.77 7.66 -1.21
C PHE A 181 -3.71 8.74 -0.92
N VAL A 182 -2.67 8.37 -0.18
CA VAL A 182 -1.51 9.24 0.04
C VAL A 182 -0.71 9.21 -1.28
N SER A 183 -0.93 10.19 -2.15
CA SER A 183 -0.26 10.34 -3.45
C SER A 183 1.17 10.92 -3.36
N LEU A 184 1.53 11.49 -2.21
CA LEU A 184 2.87 12.04 -1.91
C LEU A 184 4.06 11.10 -2.16
N PRO A 185 3.99 9.77 -1.93
CA PRO A 185 5.16 8.90 -2.04
C PRO A 185 5.44 8.47 -3.48
N LEU A 186 4.38 8.21 -4.24
CA LEU A 186 4.45 7.92 -5.68
C LEU A 186 5.00 9.11 -6.46
N ALA A 187 4.63 10.34 -6.07
CA ALA A 187 5.17 11.56 -6.69
C ALA A 187 6.69 11.73 -6.45
N ALA A 188 7.18 11.36 -5.26
CA ALA A 188 8.60 11.45 -4.91
C ALA A 188 9.47 10.42 -5.65
N ILE A 189 8.94 9.23 -5.91
CA ILE A 189 9.64 8.16 -6.65
C ILE A 189 9.72 8.49 -8.15
N VAL A 190 8.71 9.15 -8.72
CA VAL A 190 8.75 9.61 -10.13
C VAL A 190 9.75 10.78 -10.32
N SER A 191 10.11 11.49 -9.26
CA SER A 191 11.07 12.60 -9.30
C SER A 191 12.53 12.21 -9.04
N LEU A 192 12.82 10.92 -8.85
CA LEU A 192 14.17 10.34 -8.72
C LEU A 192 14.59 9.70 -10.06
#